data_AF-G3QBH4-F1
#
_entry.id   AF-G3QBH4-F1
#
_cell.length_a   1.000
_cell.length_b   1.000
_cell.length_c   1.000
_cell.angle_alpha   90.00
_cell.angle_beta   90.00
_cell.angle_gamma   90.00
#
_symmetry.space_group_name_H-M   'P 1'
#
loop_
_entity.id
_entity.type
_entity.pdbx_description
1 polymer ?
#
loop_
_entity_poly.entity_id
_entity_poly.type
_entity_poly.pdbx_seq_one_letter_code
_entity_poly.pdbx_strand_id
1 'polypeptide(L)'
;MDKKSFDIVLDEIRKVMDILKYFSWAEPQIKAVKALQHKMVAIPTTKVANILNCFTFSKDRLIVLELIALNISDAQNFRPVEDLFRIHLSEKKRARRILEQ
;
A
#
# COMPACT_ATOMS: atom_id res chain seq x y z
N MET A 1 10.81 17.54 -1.42
CA MET A 1 9.58 17.36 -2.22
C MET A 1 8.79 18.65 -2.12
N ASP A 2 8.46 19.28 -3.24
CA ASP A 2 7.65 20.50 -3.24
C ASP A 2 6.15 20.18 -3.16
N LYS A 3 5.34 21.18 -2.83
CA LYS A 3 3.89 21.05 -2.63
C LYS A 3 3.18 20.48 -3.86
N LYS A 4 3.59 20.88 -5.08
CA LYS A 4 2.96 20.42 -6.33
C LYS A 4 3.24 18.95 -6.59
N SER A 5 4.47 18.51 -6.33
CA SER A 5 4.83 17.08 -6.43
C SER A 5 4.03 16.21 -5.46
N PHE A 6 3.82 16.70 -4.23
CA PHE A 6 3.01 16.00 -3.23
C PHE A 6 1.53 15.85 -3.65
N ASP A 7 0.93 16.92 -4.19
CA ASP A 7 -0.45 16.90 -4.67
C ASP A 7 -0.67 15.90 -5.82
N ILE A 8 0.32 15.76 -6.72
CA ILE A 8 0.30 14.78 -7.80
C ILE A 8 0.29 13.34 -7.25
N VAL A 9 1.15 13.05 -6.27
CA VAL A 9 1.21 11.73 -5.63
C VAL A 9 -0.12 11.37 -4.97
N LEU A 10 -0.73 12.33 -4.27
CA LEU A 10 -2.04 12.12 -3.65
C LEU A 10 -3.15 11.86 -4.66
N ASP A 11 -3.12 12.53 -5.82
CA ASP A 11 -4.07 12.30 -6.91
C ASP A 11 -3.91 10.89 -7.50
N GLU A 12 -2.69 10.41 -7.69
CA GLU A 12 -2.41 9.04 -8.16
C GLU A 12 -2.88 7.97 -7.16
N ILE A 13 -2.64 8.17 -5.87
CA ILE A 13 -3.16 7.25 -4.82
C ILE A 13 -4.69 7.20 -4.85
N ARG A 14 -5.35 8.34 -5.01
CA ARG A 14 -6.81 8.41 -5.11
C ARG A 14 -7.32 7.66 -6.34
N LYS A 15 -6.69 7.86 -7.51
CA LYS A 15 -7.01 7.11 -8.74
C LYS A 15 -6.91 5.61 -8.54
N VAL A 16 -5.87 5.13 -7.85
CA VAL A 16 -5.70 3.71 -7.53
C VAL A 16 -6.88 3.22 -6.70
N MET A 17 -7.17 3.88 -5.58
CA MET A 17 -8.29 3.50 -4.71
C MET A 17 -9.63 3.51 -5.46
N ASP A 18 -9.85 4.51 -6.32
CA ASP A 18 -11.03 4.59 -7.18
C ASP A 18 -11.12 3.47 -8.19
N ILE A 19 -10.00 2.96 -8.71
CA ILE A 19 -9.98 1.79 -9.59
C ILE A 19 -10.25 0.50 -8.80
N LEU A 20 -9.62 0.35 -7.62
CA LEU A 20 -9.74 -0.87 -6.81
C LEU A 20 -11.18 -1.17 -6.37
N LYS A 21 -12.02 -0.14 -6.18
CA LYS A 21 -13.43 -0.29 -5.78
C LYS A 21 -14.31 -1.00 -6.82
N TYR A 22 -13.90 -1.03 -8.09
CA TYR A 22 -14.66 -1.68 -9.16
C TYR A 22 -14.36 -3.17 -9.31
N PHE A 23 -13.35 -3.67 -8.60
CA PHE A 23 -12.95 -5.07 -8.66
C PHE A 23 -13.41 -5.82 -7.41
N SER A 24 -14.15 -6.92 -7.62
CA SER A 24 -14.62 -7.78 -6.52
C SER A 24 -13.56 -8.75 -5.99
N TRP A 25 -12.41 -8.86 -6.66
CA TRP A 25 -11.39 -9.87 -6.39
C TRP A 25 -9.99 -9.26 -6.33
N ALA A 26 -9.12 -9.88 -5.55
CA ALA A 26 -7.77 -9.37 -5.30
C ALA A 26 -6.87 -9.37 -6.55
N GLU A 27 -6.97 -10.34 -7.44
CA GLU A 27 -6.03 -10.43 -8.58
C GLU A 27 -6.13 -9.22 -9.53
N PRO A 28 -7.31 -8.79 -10.02
CA PRO A 28 -7.43 -7.54 -10.77
C PRO A 28 -6.98 -6.31 -9.99
N GLN A 29 -7.27 -6.25 -8.68
CA GLN A 29 -6.82 -5.17 -7.81
C GLN A 29 -5.29 -5.08 -7.74
N ILE A 30 -4.60 -6.20 -7.52
CA ILE A 30 -3.13 -6.30 -7.49
C ILE A 30 -2.54 -5.86 -8.83
N LYS A 31 -3.13 -6.29 -9.96
CA LYS A 31 -2.69 -5.86 -11.30
C LYS A 31 -2.81 -4.35 -11.48
N ALA A 32 -3.89 -3.73 -10.99
CA ALA A 32 -4.07 -2.28 -11.04
C ALA A 32 -3.03 -1.53 -10.19
N VAL A 33 -2.76 -1.99 -8.95
CA VAL A 33 -1.71 -1.39 -8.11
C VAL A 33 -0.36 -1.49 -8.82
N LYS A 34 0.01 -2.67 -9.33
CA LYS A 34 1.28 -2.88 -10.04
C LYS A 34 1.42 -1.98 -11.26
N ALA A 35 0.35 -1.79 -12.04
CA ALA A 35 0.37 -0.91 -13.21
C ALA A 35 0.60 0.57 -12.86
N LEU A 36 0.17 0.98 -11.66
CA LEU A 36 0.23 2.38 -11.21
C LEU A 36 1.39 2.64 -10.23
N GLN A 37 2.05 1.61 -9.70
CA GLN A 37 3.08 1.75 -8.66
C GLN A 37 4.21 2.70 -9.05
N HIS A 38 4.63 2.70 -10.32
CA HIS A 38 5.74 3.54 -10.80
C HIS A 38 5.40 5.03 -10.85
N LYS A 39 4.11 5.37 -10.76
CA LYS A 39 3.64 6.76 -10.68
C LYS A 39 3.46 7.23 -9.22
N MET A 40 3.40 6.29 -8.28
CA MET A 40 3.28 6.60 -6.86
C MET A 40 4.69 6.68 -6.26
N VAL A 41 5.11 7.86 -5.81
CA VAL A 41 6.43 8.05 -5.18
C VAL A 41 6.22 8.73 -3.83
N ALA A 42 7.01 8.35 -2.84
CA ALA A 42 7.00 8.96 -1.52
C ALA A 42 5.62 8.94 -0.80
N ILE A 43 4.96 7.78 -0.84
CA ILE A 43 3.67 7.50 -0.22
C ILE A 43 3.81 7.39 1.31
N PRO A 44 3.05 8.15 2.11
CA PRO A 44 3.01 7.95 3.55
C PRO A 44 2.38 6.59 3.92
N THR A 45 2.85 5.96 4.98
CA THR A 45 2.35 4.67 5.52
C THR A 45 0.85 4.69 5.80
N THR A 46 0.28 5.84 6.18
CA THR A 46 -1.18 6.00 6.33
C THR A 46 -1.96 5.83 5.02
N LYS A 47 -1.40 6.30 3.89
CA LYS A 47 -1.98 6.10 2.56
C LYS A 47 -1.77 4.68 2.06
N VAL A 48 -0.62 4.07 2.35
CA VAL A 48 -0.41 2.64 2.13
C VAL A 48 -1.47 1.82 2.86
N ALA A 49 -1.72 2.10 4.14
CA ALA A 49 -2.75 1.41 4.90
C ALA A 49 -4.14 1.52 4.26
N ASN A 50 -4.48 2.67 3.67
CA ASN A 50 -5.74 2.83 2.92
C ASN A 50 -5.80 1.95 1.67
N ILE A 51 -4.72 1.86 0.89
CA ILE A 51 -4.63 0.96 -0.27
C ILE A 51 -4.79 -0.50 0.19
N LEU A 52 -4.10 -0.89 1.27
CA LEU A 52 -4.17 -2.25 1.81
C LEU A 52 -5.58 -2.60 2.34
N ASN A 53 -6.31 -1.63 2.87
CA ASN A 53 -7.70 -1.82 3.31
C ASN A 53 -8.68 -2.07 2.15
N CYS A 54 -8.29 -1.83 0.90
CA CYS A 54 -9.09 -2.26 -0.26
C CYS A 54 -9.08 -3.79 -0.45
N PHE A 55 -8.19 -4.50 0.23
CA PHE A 55 -8.05 -5.96 0.15
C PHE A 55 -8.64 -6.64 1.39
N THR A 56 -9.49 -7.63 1.14
CA THR A 56 -10.17 -8.41 2.19
C THR A 56 -9.20 -9.29 2.97
N PHE A 57 -8.36 -10.06 2.28
CA PHE A 57 -7.47 -11.03 2.92
C PHE A 57 -6.07 -10.46 3.17
N SER A 58 -5.51 -10.80 4.33
CA SER A 58 -4.15 -10.42 4.75
C SER A 58 -3.05 -10.87 3.79
N LYS A 59 -3.19 -12.06 3.20
CA LYS A 59 -2.26 -12.57 2.17
C LYS A 59 -2.14 -11.60 0.98
N ASP A 60 -3.25 -11.00 0.55
CA ASP A 60 -3.28 -10.09 -0.60
C ASP A 60 -2.69 -8.74 -0.20
N ARG A 61 -2.96 -8.29 1.03
CA ARG A 61 -2.29 -7.10 1.61
C ARG A 61 -0.77 -7.25 1.65
N LEU A 62 -0.25 -8.43 1.98
CA LEU A 62 1.21 -8.68 1.97
C LEU A 62 1.79 -8.57 0.56
N ILE A 63 1.12 -9.14 -0.44
CA ILE A 63 1.55 -9.04 -1.85
C ILE A 63 1.61 -7.57 -2.27
N VAL A 64 0.56 -6.81 -1.95
CA VAL A 64 0.46 -5.39 -2.31
C VAL A 64 1.49 -4.55 -1.57
N LEU A 65 1.70 -4.82 -0.28
CA LEU A 65 2.73 -4.16 0.51
C LEU A 65 4.12 -4.37 -0.10
N GLU A 66 4.44 -5.60 -0.51
CA GLU A 66 5.72 -5.93 -1.17
C GLU A 66 5.89 -5.19 -2.52
N LEU A 67 4.81 -4.93 -3.25
CA LEU A 67 4.85 -4.16 -4.49
C LEU A 67 5.16 -2.67 -4.26
N ILE A 68 4.64 -2.07 -3.18
CA ILE A 68 4.70 -0.61 -2.97
C ILE A 68 5.61 -0.17 -1.82
N ALA A 69 6.31 -1.11 -1.17
CA ALA A 69 7.19 -0.83 -0.03
C ALA A 69 8.28 0.20 -0.35
N LEU A 70 8.93 0.05 -1.51
CA LEU A 70 9.98 0.97 -1.98
C LEU A 70 9.46 2.39 -2.27
N ASN A 71 8.15 2.58 -2.36
CA ASN A 71 7.54 3.87 -2.59
C ASN A 71 7.22 4.61 -1.28
N ILE A 72 7.45 4.01 -0.10
CA ILE A 72 7.08 4.58 1.19
C ILE A 72 8.05 5.69 1.60
N SER A 73 7.52 6.86 2.01
CA SER A 73 8.35 8.01 2.41
C SER A 73 8.68 8.08 3.90
N ASP A 74 7.81 7.56 4.76
CA ASP A 74 7.95 7.61 6.22
C ASP A 74 8.13 6.21 6.80
N ALA A 75 9.12 5.48 6.29
CA ALA A 75 9.49 4.11 6.67
C ALA A 75 10.04 3.97 8.11
N GLN A 76 9.69 4.86 9.03
CA GLN A 76 9.82 4.63 10.48
C GLN A 76 8.47 4.63 11.19
N ASN A 77 7.40 5.02 10.48
CA ASN A 77 6.03 5.07 10.96
C ASN A 77 5.28 3.79 10.57
N PHE A 78 5.78 2.62 10.95
CA PHE A 78 5.23 1.33 10.51
C PHE A 78 3.84 1.00 11.07
N ARG A 79 3.46 1.65 12.17
CA ARG A 79 2.28 1.31 12.95
C ARG A 79 0.98 1.24 12.14
N PRO A 80 0.64 2.20 11.24
CA PRO A 80 -0.57 2.13 10.43
C PRO A 80 -0.67 0.89 9.54
N VAL A 81 0.46 0.39 9.04
CA VAL A 81 0.51 -0.81 8.20
C VAL A 81 0.53 -2.08 9.04
N GLU A 82 1.34 -2.12 10.10
CA GLU A 82 1.41 -3.28 11.00
C GLU A 82 0.09 -3.62 11.68
N ASP A 83 -0.70 -2.60 11.99
CA ASP A 83 -2.01 -2.74 12.62
C ASP A 83 -3.02 -3.51 11.73
N LEU A 84 -2.74 -3.66 10.44
CA LEU A 84 -3.54 -4.47 9.52
C LEU A 84 -3.23 -5.98 9.59
N PHE A 85 -2.16 -6.37 10.30
CA PHE A 85 -1.66 -7.76 10.40
C PHE A 85 -1.66 -8.25 11.86
N ARG A 86 -2.76 -8.03 12.59
CA ARG A 86 -2.83 -8.33 14.04
C ARG A 86 -3.14 -9.79 14.37
N ILE A 87 -3.80 -10.52 13.47
CA ILE A 87 -4.33 -11.86 13.76
C ILE A 87 -3.23 -12.92 13.69
N HIS A 88 -2.45 -12.93 12.61
CA HIS A 88 -1.44 -13.95 12.37
C HIS A 88 -0.03 -13.39 12.57
N LEU A 89 0.67 -13.89 13.60
CA LEU A 89 2.01 -13.42 13.97
C LEU A 89 3.02 -13.59 12.82
N SER A 90 2.91 -14.65 12.02
CA SER A 90 3.76 -14.90 10.85
C SER A 90 3.62 -13.80 9.79
N GLU A 91 2.39 -13.36 9.52
CA GLU A 91 2.10 -12.28 8.57
C GLU A 91 2.60 -10.94 9.11
N LYS A 92 2.40 -10.67 10.41
CA LYS A 92 2.95 -9.46 11.05
C LYS A 92 4.47 -9.38 10.91
N LYS A 93 5.17 -10.48 11.20
CA LYS A 93 6.64 -10.57 11.04
C LYS A 93 7.05 -10.36 9.59
N ARG A 94 6.29 -10.90 8.62
CA ARG A 94 6.58 -10.69 7.20
C ARG A 94 6.37 -9.23 6.78
N ALA A 95 5.26 -8.62 7.18
CA ALA A 95 4.98 -7.20 6.88
C ALA A 95 6.09 -6.29 7.41
N ARG A 96 6.54 -6.52 8.66
CA ARG A 96 7.67 -5.78 9.23
C ARG A 96 8.95 -5.95 8.42
N ARG A 97 9.31 -7.19 8.05
CA ARG A 97 10.49 -7.42 7.20
C ARG A 97 10.41 -6.72 5.85
N ILE A 98 9.23 -6.54 5.27
CA ILE A 98 9.04 -5.80 4.01
C ILE A 98 9.24 -4.30 4.24
N LEU A 99 8.75 -3.78 5.37
CA LEU A 99 8.86 -2.36 5.73
C LEU A 99 10.29 -1.94 6.14
N GLU A 100 11.11 -2.88 6.58
CA GLU A 100 12.51 -2.68 6.99
C GLU A 100 13.53 -2.82 5.85
N GLN A 101 13.09 -3.12 4.61
CA GLN A 101 13.96 -3.20 3.42
C GLN A 101 14.48 -1.82 3.00
#